data_AF-A0A2E8GXS1-F1
#
_entry.id   AF-A0A2E8GXS1-F1
#
_cell.length_a   1.000
_cell.length_b   1.000
_cell.length_c   1.000
_cell.angle_alpha   90.00
_cell.angle_beta   90.00
_cell.angle_gamma   90.00
#
_symmetry.space_group_name_H-M   'P 1'
#
loop_
_entity.id
_entity.type
_entity.pdbx_description
1 polymer ?
#
loop_
_entity_poly.entity_id
_entity_poly.type
_entity_poly.pdbx_seq_one_letter_code
_entity_poly.pdbx_strand_id
1 'polypeptide(L)'
;MKFAFRILGEDGGQLALTKFLVVFDDPSIDQRDFRKVLPYVLARCHFETDLFVLANLAMDTLDYTGPAVNEGSKGILLGVGDPVRELPSEFRGELPGGARSVATYCAGAIAVAGPSYSDDPDYGRTLVADARIADWPLVFLVDDSSIVERNITFLWSTFIRFEPAADIHAATSRLHRHHEILGAPILFDCRMKPGYPDELFADDLTVKKVSRRWSEYFPKGGVDGEEDPLGYAGFRRMS
;
A
#
# COMPACT_ATOMS: atom_id res chain seq x y z
N MET A 1 -15.16 -10.51 -7.82
CA MET A 1 -16.03 -9.79 -6.87
C MET A 1 -16.66 -10.64 -5.76
N LYS A 2 -17.44 -11.70 -6.04
CA LYS A 2 -18.11 -12.52 -4.99
C LYS A 2 -17.17 -12.97 -3.85
N PHE A 3 -15.97 -13.42 -4.19
CA PHE A 3 -14.98 -13.87 -3.20
C PHE A 3 -14.44 -12.72 -2.33
N ALA A 4 -14.26 -11.53 -2.92
CA ALA A 4 -13.83 -10.34 -2.18
C ALA A 4 -14.81 -9.98 -1.07
N PHE A 5 -16.11 -9.94 -1.39
CA PHE A 5 -17.14 -9.67 -0.38
C PHE A 5 -17.23 -10.76 0.69
N ARG A 6 -16.98 -12.02 0.34
CA ARG A 6 -16.91 -13.09 1.35
C ARG A 6 -15.75 -12.88 2.32
N ILE A 7 -14.60 -12.42 1.85
CA ILE A 7 -13.43 -12.13 2.69
C ILE A 7 -13.73 -10.92 3.59
N LEU A 8 -14.21 -9.81 3.02
CA LEU A 8 -14.48 -8.59 3.78
C LEU A 8 -15.68 -8.72 4.73
N GLY A 9 -16.60 -9.64 4.45
CA GLY A 9 -17.79 -9.90 5.26
C GLY A 9 -17.63 -11.06 6.24
N GLU A 10 -16.43 -11.61 6.43
CA GLU A 10 -16.19 -12.60 7.48
C GLU A 10 -16.40 -11.95 8.87
N ASP A 11 -17.14 -12.61 9.75
CA ASP A 11 -17.44 -12.11 11.10
C ASP A 11 -16.45 -12.69 12.13
N GLY A 12 -16.02 -11.87 13.09
CA GLY A 12 -15.19 -12.27 14.23
C GLY A 12 -13.76 -12.74 13.90
N GLY A 13 -13.29 -12.58 12.65
CA GLY A 13 -11.97 -13.01 12.19
C GLY A 13 -11.02 -11.86 11.83
N GLN A 14 -9.74 -12.18 11.67
CA GLN A 14 -8.71 -11.21 11.25
C GLN A 14 -8.98 -10.63 9.84
N LEU A 15 -9.72 -11.35 8.99
CA LEU A 15 -10.03 -10.86 7.65
C LEU A 15 -11.03 -9.68 7.66
N ALA A 16 -11.86 -9.55 8.71
CA ALA A 16 -12.76 -8.40 8.88
C ALA A 16 -11.99 -7.07 8.99
N LEU A 17 -10.75 -7.12 9.47
CA LEU A 17 -9.86 -5.97 9.63
C LEU A 17 -9.16 -5.56 8.31
N THR A 18 -9.35 -6.31 7.23
CA THR A 18 -8.72 -6.01 5.93
C THR A 18 -9.14 -4.64 5.42
N LYS A 19 -8.18 -3.72 5.28
CA LYS A 19 -8.41 -2.38 4.73
C LYS A 19 -8.47 -2.38 3.20
N PHE A 20 -7.54 -3.09 2.56
CA PHE A 20 -7.43 -3.13 1.11
C PHE A 20 -7.20 -4.56 0.63
N LEU A 21 -8.00 -5.01 -0.33
CA LEU A 21 -7.91 -6.35 -0.88
C LEU A 21 -7.53 -6.31 -2.36
N VAL A 22 -6.46 -7.01 -2.70
CA VAL A 22 -6.05 -7.23 -4.09
C VAL A 22 -6.49 -8.65 -4.49
N VAL A 23 -7.16 -8.77 -5.64
CA VAL A 23 -7.66 -10.04 -6.15
C VAL A 23 -7.05 -10.34 -7.51
N PHE A 24 -6.44 -11.51 -7.64
CA PHE A 24 -5.83 -12.03 -8.87
C PHE A 24 -6.11 -13.53 -9.01
N ASP A 25 -5.92 -14.09 -10.20
CA ASP A 25 -6.34 -15.45 -10.58
C ASP A 25 -5.20 -16.39 -11.01
N ASP A 26 -3.94 -15.95 -10.97
CA ASP A 26 -2.77 -16.82 -11.19
C ASP A 26 -2.25 -17.43 -9.88
N PRO A 27 -2.48 -18.74 -9.64
CA PRO A 27 -2.05 -19.41 -8.41
C PRO A 27 -0.53 -19.63 -8.33
N SER A 28 0.23 -19.38 -9.40
CA SER A 28 1.69 -19.52 -9.42
C SER A 28 2.42 -18.34 -8.78
N ILE A 29 1.73 -17.21 -8.58
CA ILE A 29 2.31 -16.00 -7.98
C ILE A 29 2.34 -16.15 -6.46
N ASP A 30 3.53 -15.95 -5.88
CA ASP A 30 3.67 -15.85 -4.43
C ASP A 30 3.05 -14.54 -3.92
N GLN A 31 1.91 -14.67 -3.24
CA GLN A 31 1.17 -13.52 -2.66
C GLN A 31 1.96 -12.70 -1.64
N ARG A 32 3.07 -13.24 -1.10
CA ARG A 32 3.95 -12.51 -0.17
C ARG A 32 4.86 -11.53 -0.90
N ASP A 33 5.10 -11.76 -2.19
CA ASP A 33 5.93 -10.92 -3.04
C ASP A 33 5.05 -9.93 -3.79
N PHE A 34 4.79 -8.80 -3.14
CA PHE A 34 3.88 -7.78 -3.70
C PHE A 34 4.45 -7.16 -4.98
N ARG A 35 5.76 -7.25 -5.22
CA ARG A 35 6.40 -6.85 -6.48
C ARG A 35 6.05 -7.77 -7.65
N LYS A 36 5.51 -8.96 -7.41
CA LYS A 36 4.94 -9.84 -8.44
C LYS A 36 3.42 -9.68 -8.54
N VAL A 37 2.74 -9.55 -7.40
CA VAL A 37 1.29 -9.39 -7.34
C VAL A 37 0.84 -8.08 -8.01
N LEU A 38 1.45 -6.96 -7.64
CA LEU A 38 1.01 -5.65 -8.11
C LEU A 38 1.13 -5.47 -9.63
N PRO A 39 2.26 -5.76 -10.31
CA PRO A 39 2.32 -5.62 -11.76
C PRO A 39 1.41 -6.62 -12.48
N TYR A 40 1.21 -7.84 -11.95
CA TYR A 40 0.27 -8.79 -12.52
C TYR A 40 -1.15 -8.20 -12.59
N VAL A 41 -1.58 -7.58 -11.49
CA VAL A 41 -2.89 -6.95 -11.35
C VAL A 41 -2.99 -5.69 -12.21
N LEU A 42 -2.00 -4.80 -12.14
CA LEU A 42 -1.98 -3.55 -12.92
C LEU A 42 -1.91 -3.78 -14.42
N ALA A 43 -1.41 -4.91 -14.91
CA ALA A 43 -1.45 -5.24 -16.33
C ALA A 43 -2.88 -5.59 -16.81
N ARG A 44 -3.79 -5.94 -15.89
CA ARG A 44 -5.12 -6.53 -16.18
C ARG A 44 -6.31 -5.69 -15.75
N CYS A 45 -6.16 -4.85 -14.72
CA CYS A 45 -7.28 -4.13 -14.12
C CYS A 45 -7.81 -3.00 -15.02
N HIS A 46 -9.11 -2.85 -15.21
CA HIS A 46 -9.70 -1.61 -15.70
C HIS A 46 -10.15 -0.78 -14.49
N PHE A 47 -9.44 0.29 -14.13
CA PHE A 47 -9.77 1.08 -12.93
C PHE A 47 -11.23 1.59 -12.92
N GLU A 48 -11.82 1.75 -14.10
CA GLU A 48 -13.20 2.14 -14.29
C GLU A 48 -14.22 1.14 -13.72
N THR A 49 -13.85 -0.15 -13.61
CA THR A 49 -14.74 -1.23 -13.16
C THR A 49 -14.15 -2.11 -12.07
N ASP A 50 -12.84 -2.07 -11.87
CA ASP A 50 -12.08 -3.06 -11.10
C ASP A 50 -11.46 -2.48 -9.83
N LEU A 51 -11.55 -1.16 -9.63
CA LEU A 51 -11.26 -0.50 -8.37
C LEU A 51 -12.57 -0.12 -7.66
N PHE A 52 -12.81 -0.70 -6.50
CA PHE A 52 -13.96 -0.42 -5.67
C PHE A 52 -13.52 0.28 -4.39
N VAL A 53 -14.15 1.40 -4.08
CA VAL A 53 -13.97 2.15 -2.84
C VAL A 53 -15.29 2.08 -2.07
N LEU A 54 -15.23 1.55 -0.85
CA LEU A 54 -16.38 1.31 0.01
C LEU A 54 -16.25 2.17 1.27
N ALA A 55 -16.88 3.34 1.24
CA ALA A 55 -16.89 4.28 2.37
C ALA A 55 -17.90 3.88 3.46
N ASN A 56 -17.77 4.51 4.64
CA ASN A 56 -18.69 4.37 5.78
C ASN A 56 -18.76 2.93 6.32
N LEU A 57 -17.59 2.31 6.51
CA LEU A 57 -17.45 0.96 7.05
C LEU A 57 -16.82 0.99 8.44
N ALA A 58 -17.04 -0.10 9.19
CA ALA A 58 -16.30 -0.36 10.41
C ALA A 58 -14.82 -0.64 10.09
N MET A 59 -13.94 -0.13 10.94
CA MET A 59 -12.48 -0.30 10.84
C MET A 59 -11.87 -0.72 12.18
N ASP A 60 -10.62 -1.16 12.17
CA ASP A 60 -9.86 -1.45 13.38
C ASP A 60 -9.75 -0.22 14.30
N THR A 61 -9.95 -0.40 15.60
CA THR A 61 -9.68 0.61 16.63
C THR A 61 -8.29 1.21 16.59
N LEU A 62 -7.29 0.46 16.11
CA LEU A 62 -5.90 0.91 15.99
C LEU A 62 -5.58 1.54 14.63
N ASP A 63 -6.58 1.65 13.75
CA ASP A 63 -6.47 2.33 12.48
C ASP A 63 -6.84 3.81 12.63
N TYR A 64 -5.83 4.66 12.74
CA TYR A 64 -5.99 6.09 12.93
C TYR A 64 -6.19 6.86 11.62
N THR A 65 -6.28 6.16 10.47
CA THR A 65 -6.45 6.82 9.16
C THR A 65 -7.88 7.25 8.87
N GLY A 66 -8.85 6.67 9.59
CA GLY A 66 -10.27 6.93 9.42
C GLY A 66 -10.73 8.29 9.97
N PRO A 67 -11.96 8.72 9.64
CA PRO A 67 -12.54 9.97 10.16
C PRO A 67 -12.82 9.92 11.68
N ALA A 68 -12.97 8.73 12.26
CA ALA A 68 -13.16 8.51 13.68
C ALA A 68 -12.69 7.09 14.07
N VAL A 69 -12.53 6.84 15.36
CA VAL A 69 -12.19 5.50 15.87
C VAL A 69 -13.28 4.50 15.46
N ASN A 70 -12.88 3.37 14.89
CA ASN A 70 -13.75 2.34 14.31
C ASN A 70 -14.50 2.72 13.02
N GLU A 71 -14.27 3.89 12.44
CA GLU A 71 -14.90 4.30 11.18
C GLU A 71 -13.85 4.45 10.09
N GLY A 72 -14.15 4.05 8.86
CA GLY A 72 -13.26 4.22 7.72
C GLY A 72 -13.85 3.69 6.42
N SER A 73 -12.97 3.32 5.50
CA SER A 73 -13.34 2.75 4.21
C SER A 73 -12.43 1.60 3.82
N LYS A 74 -12.92 0.76 2.92
CA LYS A 74 -12.16 -0.37 2.38
C LYS A 74 -12.03 -0.24 0.88
N GLY A 75 -10.92 -0.74 0.33
CA GLY A 75 -10.67 -0.79 -1.10
C GLY A 75 -10.57 -2.23 -1.62
N ILE A 76 -11.00 -2.45 -2.85
CA ILE A 76 -10.78 -3.71 -3.58
C ILE A 76 -10.23 -3.37 -4.96
N LEU A 77 -9.10 -3.97 -5.33
CA LEU A 77 -8.55 -3.90 -6.69
C LEU A 77 -8.55 -5.30 -7.31
N LEU A 78 -9.23 -5.45 -8.46
CA LEU A 78 -9.28 -6.69 -9.21
C LEU A 78 -8.29 -6.64 -10.39
N GLY A 79 -7.52 -7.71 -10.58
CA GLY A 79 -6.69 -7.90 -11.76
C GLY A 79 -6.72 -9.37 -12.17
N VAL A 80 -7.71 -9.71 -12.99
CA VAL A 80 -8.01 -11.08 -13.43
C VAL A 80 -8.17 -11.13 -14.95
N GLY A 81 -7.97 -12.29 -15.56
CA GLY A 81 -8.07 -12.47 -17.00
C GLY A 81 -6.82 -12.04 -17.78
N ASP A 82 -7.00 -11.61 -19.02
CA ASP A 82 -5.90 -11.29 -19.94
C ASP A 82 -5.35 -9.88 -19.70
N PRO A 83 -4.04 -9.64 -19.91
CA PRO A 83 -3.46 -8.29 -19.87
C PRO A 83 -4.14 -7.33 -20.86
N VAL A 84 -4.37 -6.10 -20.43
CA VAL A 84 -5.02 -5.03 -21.19
C VAL A 84 -4.12 -3.83 -21.43
N ARG A 85 -2.91 -3.83 -20.85
CA ARG A 85 -1.87 -2.82 -21.06
C ARG A 85 -0.47 -3.37 -20.82
N GLU A 86 0.50 -2.73 -21.45
CA GLU A 86 1.91 -2.82 -21.06
C GLU A 86 2.20 -1.84 -19.92
N LEU A 87 3.16 -2.17 -19.06
CA LEU A 87 3.47 -1.39 -17.86
C LEU A 87 4.83 -0.69 -17.99
N PRO A 88 4.93 0.60 -17.64
CA PRO A 88 6.23 1.25 -17.53
C PRO A 88 7.05 0.59 -16.40
N SER A 89 8.34 0.38 -16.64
CA SER A 89 9.21 -0.38 -15.73
C SER A 89 10.26 0.47 -15.02
N GLU A 90 10.47 1.72 -15.45
CA GLU A 90 11.45 2.63 -14.88
C GLU A 90 11.00 4.07 -15.10
N PHE A 91 11.03 4.88 -14.04
CA PHE A 91 10.79 6.31 -14.15
C PHE A 91 12.01 7.01 -14.75
N ARG A 92 11.81 7.80 -15.81
CA ARG A 92 12.85 8.58 -16.46
C ARG A 92 12.34 9.99 -16.77
N GLY A 93 13.21 10.98 -16.64
CA GLY A 93 12.90 12.37 -16.98
C GLY A 93 12.87 13.28 -15.76
N GLU A 94 12.21 14.42 -15.93
CA GLU A 94 12.09 15.43 -14.87
C GLU A 94 11.11 14.99 -13.79
N LEU A 95 11.42 15.36 -12.54
CA LEU A 95 10.52 15.11 -11.42
C LEU A 95 9.21 15.88 -11.61
N PRO A 96 8.06 15.32 -11.16
CA PRO A 96 6.80 16.05 -11.06
C PRO A 96 6.93 17.35 -10.28
N GLY A 97 6.03 18.30 -10.53
CA GLY A 97 6.12 19.62 -9.90
C GLY A 97 5.98 19.49 -8.39
N GLY A 98 6.96 19.97 -7.62
CA GLY A 98 6.98 19.86 -6.15
C GLY A 98 7.54 18.54 -5.59
N ALA A 99 7.79 17.53 -6.44
CA ALA A 99 8.39 16.29 -6.00
C ALA A 99 9.87 16.48 -5.66
N ARG A 100 10.30 15.91 -4.52
CA ARG A 100 11.70 15.81 -4.12
C ARG A 100 12.39 14.59 -4.74
N SER A 101 11.66 13.49 -4.88
CA SER A 101 12.18 12.25 -5.48
C SER A 101 11.05 11.37 -6.03
N VAL A 102 11.40 10.52 -6.99
CA VAL A 102 10.55 9.45 -7.51
C VAL A 102 11.37 8.17 -7.54
N ALA A 103 10.78 7.07 -7.08
CA ALA A 103 11.40 5.75 -7.13
C ALA A 103 10.41 4.73 -7.67
N THR A 104 10.88 3.82 -8.54
CA THR A 104 10.03 2.75 -9.09
C THR A 104 9.97 1.60 -8.09
N TYR A 105 8.76 1.16 -7.72
CA TYR A 105 8.59 -0.01 -6.86
C TYR A 105 8.55 -1.30 -7.65
N CYS A 106 7.73 -1.32 -8.69
CA CYS A 106 7.62 -2.40 -9.67
C CYS A 106 7.07 -1.82 -10.99
N ALA A 107 6.96 -2.65 -12.03
CA ALA A 107 6.32 -2.22 -13.26
C ALA A 107 4.89 -1.70 -12.97
N GLY A 108 4.56 -0.53 -13.50
CA GLY A 108 3.27 0.13 -13.32
C GLY A 108 3.08 0.91 -12.01
N ALA A 109 4.02 0.84 -11.06
CA ALA A 109 3.90 1.53 -9.77
C ALA A 109 5.17 2.30 -9.36
N ILE A 110 4.99 3.59 -9.08
CA ILE A 110 6.03 4.49 -8.55
C ILE A 110 5.64 5.05 -7.18
N ALA A 111 6.66 5.32 -6.36
CA ALA A 111 6.54 6.13 -5.16
C ALA A 111 7.09 7.53 -5.43
N VAL A 112 6.32 8.57 -5.13
CA VAL A 112 6.69 9.98 -5.27
C VAL A 112 6.77 10.60 -3.88
N ALA A 113 7.92 11.16 -3.52
CA ALA A 113 8.05 11.96 -2.30
C ALA A 113 7.89 13.45 -2.63
N GLY A 114 6.88 14.08 -2.05
CA GLY A 114 6.57 15.51 -2.22
C GLY A 114 6.44 16.23 -0.86
N PRO A 115 5.91 17.46 -0.81
CA PRO A 115 5.69 18.17 0.46
C PRO A 115 4.97 17.30 1.49
N SER A 116 5.24 17.55 2.78
CA SER A 116 4.51 16.83 3.84
C SER A 116 3.01 17.12 3.74
N TYR A 117 2.17 16.24 4.28
CA TYR A 117 0.72 16.48 4.26
C TYR A 117 0.35 17.82 4.91
N SER A 118 1.03 18.18 6.00
CA SER A 118 0.80 19.45 6.70
C SER A 118 1.20 20.68 5.89
N ASP A 119 2.24 20.58 5.05
CA ASP A 119 2.70 21.71 4.23
C ASP A 119 1.81 21.91 3.00
N ASP A 120 1.33 20.82 2.39
CA ASP A 120 0.44 20.86 1.23
C ASP A 120 -0.53 19.66 1.23
N PRO A 121 -1.71 19.81 1.87
CA PRO A 121 -2.73 18.76 1.91
C PRO A 121 -3.27 18.40 0.52
N ASP A 122 -3.28 19.34 -0.42
CA ASP A 122 -3.87 19.18 -1.76
C ASP A 122 -2.86 18.69 -2.81
N TYR A 123 -1.60 18.47 -2.42
CA TYR A 123 -0.55 18.02 -3.32
C TYR A 123 -0.93 16.75 -4.09
N GLY A 124 -1.60 15.77 -3.47
CA GLY A 124 -2.06 14.55 -4.14
C GLY A 124 -3.00 14.82 -5.32
N ARG A 125 -3.93 15.79 -5.17
CA ARG A 125 -4.86 16.21 -6.23
C ARG A 125 -4.14 16.92 -7.38
N THR A 126 -3.10 17.69 -7.07
CA THR A 126 -2.31 18.39 -8.09
C THR A 126 -1.39 17.41 -8.82
N LEU A 127 -0.72 16.53 -8.07
CA LEU A 127 0.23 15.56 -8.59
C LEU A 127 -0.43 14.57 -9.56
N VAL A 128 -1.62 14.05 -9.26
CA VAL A 128 -2.30 13.07 -10.12
C VAL A 128 -2.61 13.60 -11.53
N ALA A 129 -2.67 14.93 -11.70
CA ALA A 129 -2.87 15.59 -12.99
C ALA A 129 -1.56 15.92 -13.73
N ASP A 130 -0.40 15.61 -13.16
CA ASP A 130 0.90 15.93 -13.73
C ASP A 130 1.25 15.00 -14.91
N ALA A 131 1.53 15.61 -16.07
CA ALA A 131 1.84 14.87 -17.29
C ALA A 131 3.08 13.96 -17.16
N ARG A 132 4.01 14.25 -16.25
CA ARG A 132 5.22 13.44 -16.02
C ARG A 132 4.94 12.07 -15.43
N ILE A 133 3.76 11.86 -14.84
CA ILE A 133 3.33 10.56 -14.32
C ILE A 133 2.13 9.97 -15.08
N ALA A 134 1.69 10.59 -16.18
CA ALA A 134 0.47 10.20 -16.90
C ALA A 134 0.47 8.75 -17.40
N ASP A 135 1.64 8.21 -17.76
CA ASP A 135 1.80 6.84 -18.24
C ASP A 135 1.83 5.79 -17.11
N TRP A 136 1.89 6.22 -15.85
CA TRP A 136 1.93 5.32 -14.70
C TRP A 136 0.51 5.00 -14.20
N PRO A 137 0.09 3.73 -14.20
CA PRO A 137 -1.27 3.38 -13.76
C PRO A 137 -1.49 3.63 -12.27
N LEU A 138 -0.48 3.40 -11.42
CA LEU A 138 -0.57 3.59 -9.98
C LEU A 138 0.61 4.39 -9.44
N VAL A 139 0.31 5.37 -8.59
CA VAL A 139 1.28 6.24 -7.93
C VAL A 139 1.03 6.24 -6.44
N PHE A 140 2.08 6.09 -5.64
CA PHE A 140 2.03 6.22 -4.19
C PHE A 140 2.69 7.54 -3.80
N LEU A 141 1.93 8.46 -3.21
CA LEU A 141 2.49 9.67 -2.64
C LEU A 141 2.90 9.38 -1.20
N VAL A 142 4.18 9.57 -0.89
CA VAL A 142 4.81 9.11 0.36
C VAL A 142 5.72 10.18 0.95
N ASP A 143 6.12 10.03 2.21
CA ASP A 143 7.07 10.96 2.85
C ASP A 143 8.52 10.75 2.34
N ASP A 144 8.88 9.49 2.09
CA ASP A 144 10.19 9.05 1.60
C ASP A 144 10.02 7.97 0.52
N SER A 145 10.61 8.20 -0.66
CA SER A 145 10.55 7.24 -1.77
C SER A 145 11.47 6.03 -1.59
N SER A 146 12.43 6.07 -0.65
CA SER A 146 13.36 4.95 -0.39
C SER A 146 12.66 3.68 0.12
N ILE A 147 11.42 3.80 0.63
CA ILE A 147 10.61 2.68 1.10
C ILE A 147 10.44 1.56 0.06
N VAL A 148 10.59 1.88 -1.22
CA VAL A 148 10.47 0.92 -2.33
C VAL A 148 11.53 -0.18 -2.30
N GLU A 149 12.65 0.05 -1.59
CA GLU A 149 13.79 -0.88 -1.50
C GLU A 149 13.40 -2.20 -0.81
N ARG A 150 12.44 -2.17 0.14
CA ARG A 150 11.99 -3.35 0.88
C ARG A 150 10.47 -3.52 0.78
N ASN A 151 10.02 -4.73 0.43
CA ASN A 151 8.60 -5.04 0.26
C ASN A 151 7.80 -4.75 1.54
N ILE A 152 8.28 -5.17 2.71
CA ILE A 152 7.58 -4.87 3.99
C ILE A 152 7.52 -3.38 4.27
N THR A 153 8.62 -2.65 4.05
CA THR A 153 8.70 -1.21 4.36
C THR A 153 7.75 -0.45 3.44
N PHE A 154 7.70 -0.84 2.17
CA PHE A 154 6.74 -0.31 1.22
C PHE A 154 5.30 -0.58 1.66
N LEU A 155 4.95 -1.84 1.96
CA LEU A 155 3.59 -2.21 2.37
C LEU A 155 3.15 -1.49 3.65
N TRP A 156 4.02 -1.42 4.67
CA TRP A 156 3.73 -0.71 5.91
C TRP A 156 3.54 0.79 5.69
N SER A 157 4.45 1.42 4.97
CA SER A 157 4.39 2.88 4.76
C SER A 157 3.23 3.28 3.85
N THR A 158 2.75 2.38 2.99
CA THR A 158 1.65 2.68 2.05
C THR A 158 0.28 2.33 2.61
N PHE A 159 0.05 1.09 3.04
CA PHE A 159 -1.29 0.61 3.39
C PHE A 159 -1.72 0.89 4.84
N ILE A 160 -0.83 1.39 5.71
CA ILE A 160 -1.16 1.74 7.10
C ILE A 160 -1.33 3.25 7.29
N ARG A 161 -0.85 4.09 6.35
CA ARG A 161 -1.00 5.56 6.38
C ARG A 161 -2.14 6.08 5.49
N PHE A 162 -2.94 5.16 4.98
CA PHE A 162 -3.88 5.35 3.88
C PHE A 162 -5.30 4.96 4.27
N GLU A 163 -6.28 5.75 3.85
CA GLU A 163 -7.72 5.52 3.94
C GLU A 163 -8.32 5.57 2.51
N PRO A 164 -8.90 4.49 1.96
CA PRO A 164 -9.29 4.42 0.56
C PRO A 164 -10.24 5.52 0.03
N ALA A 165 -11.16 6.03 0.83
CA ALA A 165 -12.17 7.00 0.39
C ALA A 165 -11.69 8.45 0.46
N ALA A 166 -10.72 8.74 1.33
CA ALA A 166 -10.14 10.06 1.54
C ALA A 166 -8.84 10.26 0.74
N ASP A 167 -8.08 9.18 0.55
CA ASP A 167 -6.70 9.26 0.08
C ASP A 167 -6.48 8.71 -1.33
N ILE A 168 -7.53 8.20 -1.99
CA ILE A 168 -7.47 7.88 -3.42
C ILE A 168 -7.78 9.13 -4.24
N HIS A 169 -6.84 9.48 -5.11
CA HIS A 169 -7.02 10.48 -6.15
C HIS A 169 -6.92 9.81 -7.52
N ALA A 170 -7.63 10.38 -8.51
CA ALA A 170 -7.60 9.90 -9.88
C ALA A 170 -7.49 11.09 -10.83
N ALA A 171 -6.82 10.89 -11.97
CA ALA A 171 -6.70 11.94 -12.98
C ALA A 171 -8.07 12.36 -13.53
N THR A 172 -9.03 11.43 -13.57
CA THR A 172 -10.43 11.73 -13.83
C THR A 172 -11.34 10.94 -12.89
N SER A 173 -12.48 11.53 -12.53
CA SER A 173 -13.56 10.85 -11.81
C SER A 173 -14.91 11.22 -12.42
N ARG A 174 -15.81 10.24 -12.52
CA ARG A 174 -17.23 10.48 -12.82
C ARG A 174 -18.13 9.44 -12.16
N LEU A 175 -19.31 9.86 -11.74
CA LEU A 175 -20.31 8.94 -11.21
C LEU A 175 -21.11 8.28 -12.34
N HIS A 176 -21.28 6.96 -12.30
CA HIS A 176 -22.15 6.22 -13.20
C HIS A 176 -22.86 5.09 -12.45
N ARG A 177 -24.20 5.15 -12.37
CA ARG A 177 -25.02 4.12 -11.69
C ARG A 177 -24.60 3.87 -10.23
N HIS A 178 -24.27 4.93 -9.48
CA HIS A 178 -23.75 4.86 -8.11
C HIS A 178 -22.38 4.18 -7.96
N HIS A 179 -21.66 3.96 -9.06
CA HIS A 179 -20.27 3.56 -9.09
C HIS A 179 -19.41 4.75 -9.52
N GLU A 180 -18.35 5.03 -8.77
CA GLU A 180 -17.39 6.05 -9.16
C GLU A 180 -16.38 5.44 -10.14
N ILE A 181 -16.36 5.97 -11.35
CA ILE A 181 -15.43 5.57 -12.40
C ILE A 181 -14.19 6.44 -12.25
N LEU A 182 -13.06 5.81 -11.93
CA LEU A 182 -11.77 6.45 -11.76
C LEU A 182 -10.88 6.14 -12.97
N GLY A 183 -10.30 7.19 -13.55
CA GLY A 183 -9.34 7.08 -14.65
C GLY A 183 -7.91 7.28 -14.19
N ALA A 184 -7.01 6.44 -14.68
CA ALA A 184 -5.58 6.48 -14.38
C ALA A 184 -4.90 7.80 -14.85
N PRO A 185 -3.77 8.21 -14.24
CA PRO A 185 -3.15 7.63 -13.04
C PRO A 185 -4.08 7.60 -11.82
N ILE A 186 -4.00 6.52 -11.05
CA ILE A 186 -4.57 6.45 -9.71
C ILE A 186 -3.46 6.76 -8.72
N LEU A 187 -3.72 7.62 -7.76
CA LEU A 187 -2.77 8.01 -6.74
C LEU A 187 -3.30 7.68 -5.35
N PHE A 188 -2.49 7.01 -4.53
CA PHE A 188 -2.76 6.77 -3.11
C PHE A 188 -1.91 7.75 -2.29
N ASP A 189 -2.54 8.62 -1.50
CA ASP A 189 -1.86 9.52 -0.57
C ASP A 189 -1.55 8.79 0.75
N CYS A 190 -0.34 8.26 0.83
CA CYS A 190 0.19 7.49 1.94
C CYS A 190 1.10 8.33 2.86
N ARG A 191 1.07 9.65 2.78
CA ARG A 191 1.83 10.52 3.69
C ARG A 191 1.32 10.40 5.12
N MET A 192 2.18 10.65 6.09
CA MET A 192 1.77 10.85 7.47
C MET A 192 0.84 12.07 7.57
N LYS A 193 -0.32 11.89 8.20
CA LYS A 193 -1.33 12.93 8.38
C LYS A 193 -1.38 13.40 9.83
N PRO A 194 -1.76 14.66 10.09
CA PRO A 194 -1.93 15.17 11.45
C PRO A 194 -2.89 14.30 12.27
N GLY A 195 -2.51 13.99 13.51
CA GLY A 195 -3.31 13.18 14.42
C GLY A 195 -2.99 11.68 14.39
N TYR A 196 -2.22 11.20 13.42
CA TYR A 196 -1.66 9.85 13.49
C TYR A 196 -0.67 9.75 14.66
N PRO A 197 -0.62 8.62 15.36
CA PRO A 197 0.39 8.42 16.39
C PRO A 197 1.79 8.45 15.77
N ASP A 198 2.76 8.92 16.55
CA ASP A 198 4.16 8.84 16.18
C ASP A 198 4.57 7.37 15.96
N GLU A 199 5.49 7.16 15.02
CA GLU A 199 6.05 5.83 14.78
C GLU A 199 6.74 5.30 16.06
N LEU A 200 6.46 4.05 16.40
CA LEU A 200 7.00 3.41 17.59
C LEU A 200 8.38 2.84 17.29
N PHE A 201 9.40 3.37 17.96
CA PHE A 201 10.76 2.84 17.91
C PHE A 201 11.06 2.05 19.18
N ALA A 202 11.78 0.94 19.02
CA ALA A 202 12.28 0.19 20.17
C ALA A 202 13.34 1.02 20.91
N ASP A 203 13.31 1.02 22.25
CA ASP A 203 14.33 1.68 23.06
C ASP A 203 15.71 1.08 22.81
N ASP A 204 16.68 1.92 22.41
CA ASP A 204 18.04 1.51 22.03
C ASP A 204 18.75 0.69 23.11
N LEU A 205 18.56 1.06 24.38
CA LEU A 205 19.17 0.33 25.50
C LEU A 205 18.57 -1.06 25.65
N THR A 206 17.26 -1.17 25.46
CA THR A 206 16.53 -2.43 25.46
C THR A 206 16.94 -3.31 24.30
N VAL A 207 17.03 -2.78 23.08
CA VAL A 207 17.53 -3.51 21.90
C VAL A 207 18.92 -4.07 22.20
N LYS A 208 19.87 -3.21 22.60
CA LYS A 208 21.24 -3.63 22.92
C LYS A 208 21.29 -4.69 24.03
N LYS A 209 20.45 -4.54 25.07
CA LYS A 209 20.36 -5.51 26.18
C LYS A 209 19.85 -6.87 25.71
N VAL A 210 18.81 -6.89 24.87
CA VAL A 210 18.24 -8.12 24.33
C VAL A 210 19.22 -8.78 23.38
N SER A 211 19.81 -8.04 22.44
CA SER A 211 20.82 -8.55 21.52
C SER A 211 22.01 -9.16 22.27
N ARG A 212 22.52 -8.49 23.31
CA ARG A 212 23.64 -9.03 24.12
C ARG A 212 23.29 -10.33 24.84
N ARG A 213 22.05 -10.46 25.32
CA ARG A 213 21.58 -11.63 26.09
C ARG A 213 20.88 -12.68 25.25
N TRP A 214 20.90 -12.55 23.93
CA TRP A 214 20.15 -13.43 23.02
C TRP A 214 20.47 -14.90 23.24
N SER A 215 21.76 -15.24 23.37
CA SER A 215 22.23 -16.60 23.66
C SER A 215 21.88 -17.09 25.07
N GLU A 216 21.69 -16.20 26.05
CA GLU A 216 21.20 -16.57 27.38
C GLU A 216 19.72 -16.94 27.33
N TYR A 217 18.92 -16.21 26.56
CA TYR A 217 17.50 -16.47 26.39
C TYR A 217 17.23 -17.70 25.53
N PHE A 218 18.10 -17.94 24.55
CA PHE A 218 17.96 -19.02 23.58
C PHE A 218 19.24 -19.87 23.53
N PRO A 219 19.56 -20.61 24.60
CA PRO A 219 20.82 -21.36 24.73
C PRO A 219 20.96 -22.51 23.73
N LYS A 220 19.87 -22.90 23.06
CA LYS A 220 19.85 -23.94 22.02
C LYS A 220 20.01 -23.37 20.60
N GLY A 221 20.05 -22.05 20.43
CA GLY A 221 20.05 -21.39 19.11
C GLY A 221 18.78 -21.69 18.30
N GLY A 222 18.87 -21.51 16.97
CA GLY A 222 17.78 -21.86 16.03
C GLY A 222 16.54 -20.97 16.13
N VAL A 223 16.72 -19.75 16.63
CA VAL A 223 15.66 -18.74 16.84
C VAL A 223 15.95 -17.45 16.07
N ASP A 224 16.92 -17.47 15.17
CA ASP A 224 17.19 -16.30 14.35
C ASP A 224 16.10 -16.21 13.27
N GLY A 225 15.43 -15.06 13.18
CA GLY A 225 14.56 -14.77 12.05
C GLY A 225 15.42 -14.56 10.82
N GLU A 226 15.10 -15.20 9.71
CA GLU A 226 15.70 -14.81 8.42
C GLU A 226 15.14 -13.42 8.07
N GLU A 227 16.04 -12.44 7.87
CA GLU A 227 15.68 -11.22 7.13
C GLU A 227 15.31 -11.66 5.71
N ASP A 228 14.01 -11.84 5.49
CA ASP A 228 13.47 -12.05 4.16
C ASP A 228 13.71 -10.75 3.35
N PRO A 229 14.17 -10.80 2.09
CA PRO A 229 14.07 -9.64 1.18
C PRO A 229 12.63 -9.07 1.09
N LEU A 230 11.62 -9.84 1.53
CA LEU A 230 10.23 -9.42 1.72
C LEU A 230 9.92 -8.82 3.10
N GLY A 231 10.81 -8.98 4.09
CA GLY A 231 10.97 -8.10 5.25
C GLY A 231 10.54 -8.60 6.63
N TYR A 232 10.04 -9.82 6.79
CA TYR A 232 10.05 -10.60 8.05
C TYR A 232 9.49 -11.99 7.73
N ALA A 233 10.35 -13.01 7.63
CA ALA A 233 9.88 -14.37 7.83
C ALA A 233 9.90 -14.58 9.35
N GLY A 234 8.72 -14.68 9.98
CA GLY A 234 8.64 -15.06 11.40
C GLY A 234 9.47 -16.30 11.71
N PHE A 235 9.83 -16.50 12.98
CA PHE A 235 10.71 -17.57 13.45
C PHE A 235 10.32 -18.94 12.85
N ARG A 236 11.09 -19.43 11.88
CA ARG A 236 10.95 -20.81 11.41
C ARG A 236 11.64 -21.72 12.39
N ARG A 237 10.91 -22.72 12.88
CA ARG A 237 11.51 -23.84 13.60
C ARG A 237 12.34 -24.64 12.58
N MET A 238 13.66 -24.56 12.65
CA MET A 238 14.52 -25.47 11.88
C MET A 238 14.22 -26.90 12.34
N SER A 239 13.70 -27.71 11.43
CA SER A 239 13.53 -29.17 11.60
C SER A 239 14.84 -29.89 11.34
#